data_AF-A0A800ADC6-F1
#
_entry.id   AF-A0A800ADC6-F1
#
_cell.length_a   1.000
_cell.length_b   1.000
_cell.length_c   1.000
_cell.angle_alpha   90.00
_cell.angle_beta   90.00
_cell.angle_gamma   90.00
#
_symmetry.space_group_name_H-M   'P 1'
#
loop_
_entity.id
_entity.type
_entity.pdbx_description
1 polymer ?
#
loop_
_entity_poly.entity_id
_entity_poly.type
_entity_poly.pdbx_seq_one_letter_code
_entity_poly.pdbx_strand_id
1 'polypeptide(L)' 'MWVSITGEIVVSKGELRIGRGDPAGYFDGVIDEVGIFNTALTEGEIKELMEKGLRGFAALEPGSKLTTTWADVKLR' A
#
# COMPACT_ATOMS: atom_id res chain seq x y z
N MET A 1 -11.24 -14.83 10.16
CA MET A 1 -11.33 -15.67 8.95
C MET A 1 -11.07 -14.77 7.77
N TRP A 2 -10.03 -15.03 6.98
CA TRP A 2 -9.77 -14.26 5.76
C TRP A 2 -10.77 -14.69 4.69
N VAL A 3 -11.44 -13.72 4.07
CA VAL A 3 -12.32 -13.96 2.92
C VAL A 3 -11.57 -13.43 1.70
N SER A 4 -11.39 -14.29 0.70
CA SER A 4 -10.90 -13.89 -0.62
C SER A 4 -12.09 -13.77 -1.57
N ILE A 5 -12.18 -12.64 -2.26
CA ILE A 5 -13.09 -12.45 -3.39
C ILE A 5 -12.26 -12.67 -4.65
N THR A 6 -12.75 -13.50 -5.56
CA THR A 6 -12.13 -13.79 -6.86
C THR A 6 -12.99 -13.25 -7.99
N GLY A 7 -12.36 -12.90 -9.12
CA GLY A 7 -13.03 -12.34 -10.30
C GLY A 7 -12.12 -11.43 -11.12
N GLU A 8 -12.62 -10.95 -12.25
CA GLU A 8 -11.95 -9.92 -13.06
C GLU A 8 -12.07 -8.55 -12.36
N ILE A 9 -10.96 -7.83 -12.23
CA ILE A 9 -11.00 -6.43 -11.80
C ILE A 9 -11.48 -5.60 -12.98
N VAL A 10 -12.73 -5.15 -12.93
CA VAL A 10 -13.29 -4.25 -13.93
C VAL A 10 -12.69 -2.86 -13.77
N VAL A 11 -12.01 -2.37 -14.80
CA VAL A 11 -11.37 -1.05 -14.78
C VAL A 11 -12.44 0.05 -14.80
N SER A 12 -12.42 0.91 -13.79
CA SER A 12 -13.24 2.11 -13.74
C SER A 12 -12.53 3.30 -14.40
N LYS A 13 -13.27 4.13 -15.12
CA LYS A 13 -12.81 5.45 -15.61
C LYS A 13 -13.08 6.58 -14.61
N GLY A 14 -13.72 6.27 -13.47
CA GLY A 14 -13.99 7.23 -12.42
C GLY A 14 -12.77 7.51 -11.54
N GLU A 15 -12.89 8.50 -10.67
CA GLU A 15 -11.85 8.87 -9.71
C GLU A 15 -11.67 7.78 -8.63
N LEU A 16 -10.43 7.62 -8.14
CA LEU A 16 -10.16 6.86 -6.93
C LEU A 16 -10.80 7.58 -5.74
N ARG A 17 -11.57 6.85 -4.93
CA ARG A 17 -12.25 7.37 -3.74
C ARG A 17 -11.78 6.62 -2.51
N ILE A 18 -11.36 7.36 -1.49
CA ILE A 18 -11.06 6.85 -0.15
C ILE A 18 -12.10 7.44 0.81
N GLY A 19 -12.67 6.61 1.70
CA GLY A 19 -13.71 7.05 2.63
C GLY A 19 -15.10 7.23 2.00
N ARG A 20 -15.38 6.60 0.85
CA ARG A 20 -16.70 6.62 0.19
C ARG A 20 -16.95 5.34 -0.61
N GLY A 21 -18.16 4.77 -0.51
CA GLY A 21 -18.60 3.58 -1.27
C GLY A 21 -19.94 3.77 -1.99
N ASP A 22 -20.33 2.82 -2.85
CA ASP A 22 -21.64 2.72 -3.51
C ASP A 22 -22.49 1.65 -2.79
N PRO A 23 -23.81 1.80 -2.55
CA PRO A 23 -24.77 2.80 -3.05
C PRO A 23 -24.87 4.10 -2.22
N ALA A 24 -23.73 4.62 -1.76
CA ALA A 24 -23.50 5.93 -1.14
C ALA A 24 -23.45 5.97 0.40
N GLY A 25 -22.34 6.51 0.88
CA GLY A 25 -22.08 6.96 2.24
C GLY A 25 -20.67 7.52 2.33
N TYR A 26 -20.48 8.62 3.06
CA TYR A 26 -19.15 9.06 3.47
C TYR A 26 -18.78 8.35 4.76
N PHE A 27 -17.52 7.97 4.89
CA PHE A 27 -16.98 7.50 6.15
C PHE A 27 -16.90 8.66 7.15
N ASP A 28 -17.57 8.52 8.29
CA ASP A 28 -17.54 9.49 9.38
C ASP A 28 -16.43 9.11 10.38
N GLY A 29 -15.21 9.58 10.10
CA GLY A 29 -14.03 9.28 10.90
C GLY A 29 -12.73 9.76 10.27
N VAL A 30 -11.61 9.49 10.95
CA VAL A 30 -10.27 9.82 10.45
C VAL A 30 -9.67 8.60 9.75
N ILE A 31 -9.14 8.82 8.55
CA ILE A 31 -8.36 7.84 7.80
C ILE A 31 -6.91 8.32 7.79
N ASP A 32 -5.98 7.46 8.17
CA ASP A 32 -4.53 7.71 8.13
C ASP A 32 -3.81 6.49 7.52
N GLU A 33 -2.56 6.67 7.11
CA GLU A 33 -1.64 5.63 6.63
C GLU A 33 -2.15 4.80 5.44
N VAL A 34 -2.72 5.45 4.42
CA VAL A 34 -3.22 4.76 3.21
C VAL A 34 -2.08 4.34 2.28
N GLY A 35 -2.00 3.04 1.97
CA GLY A 35 -1.07 2.46 1.00
C GLY A 35 -1.79 1.80 -0.19
N ILE A 36 -1.26 2.00 -1.40
CA ILE A 36 -1.74 1.36 -2.63
C ILE A 36 -0.57 0.62 -3.28
N PHE A 37 -0.76 -0.66 -3.56
CA PHE A 37 0.28 -1.53 -4.09
C PHE A 37 -0.10 -2.05 -5.48
N ASN A 38 0.83 -1.99 -6.41
CA ASN A 38 0.69 -2.58 -7.75
C ASN A 38 1.26 -4.00 -7.82
N THR A 39 1.55 -4.61 -6.67
CA THR A 39 2.12 -5.95 -6.51
C THR A 39 1.34 -6.66 -5.42
N ALA A 40 1.15 -7.97 -5.59
CA ALA A 40 0.50 -8.80 -4.58
C ALA A 40 1.45 -8.97 -3.38
N LEU A 41 1.01 -8.50 -2.20
CA LEU A 41 1.73 -8.71 -0.95
C LEU A 41 1.49 -10.14 -0.45
N THR A 42 2.52 -10.74 0.12
CA THR A 42 2.46 -12.00 0.85
C THR A 42 1.76 -11.83 2.20
N GLU A 43 1.31 -12.93 2.79
CA GLU A 43 0.71 -12.90 4.13
C GLU A 43 1.66 -12.35 5.20
N GLY A 44 2.96 -12.64 5.07
CA GLY A 44 4.00 -12.12 5.97
C GLY A 44 4.15 -10.60 5.87
N GLU A 45 4.17 -10.06 4.65
CA GLU A 45 4.25 -8.62 4.42
C GLU A 45 2.99 -7.89 4.90
N ILE A 46 1.80 -8.47 4.72
CA ILE A 46 0.55 -7.92 5.24
C ILE A 46 0.59 -7.87 6.77
N LYS A 47 1.06 -8.94 7.42
CA LYS A 47 1.17 -8.99 8.88
C LYS A 47 2.15 -7.95 9.40
N GLU A 48 3.30 -7.82 8.75
CA GLU A 48 4.30 -6.83 9.10
C GLU A 48 3.80 -5.39 8.93
N LEU A 49 3.06 -5.12 7.85
CA LEU A 49 2.39 -3.85 7.60
C LEU A 49 1.38 -3.51 8.71
N MET A 50 0.58 -4.49 9.14
CA MET A 50 -0.40 -4.32 10.21
C MET A 50 0.25 -4.04 11.57
N GLU A 51 1.39 -4.67 11.86
CA GLU A 51 2.08 -4.53 13.15
C GLU A 51 2.92 -3.24 13.26
N LYS A 52 3.53 -2.81 12.14
CA LYS A 52 4.51 -1.71 12.14
C LYS A 52 3.99 -0.43 11.47
N GLY A 53 2.81 -0.49 10.86
CA GLY A 53 2.24 0.60 10.07
C GLY A 53 2.99 0.81 8.75
N LEU A 54 2.47 1.71 7.90
CA LEU A 54 3.02 1.95 6.56
C LEU A 54 4.45 2.51 6.62
N ARG A 55 4.72 3.35 7.63
CA ARG A 55 6.04 3.93 7.88
C ARG A 55 7.07 2.90 8.29
N GLY A 56 6.70 1.99 9.19
CA GLY A 56 7.57 0.91 9.63
C GLY A 56 7.86 -0.08 8.50
N PHE A 57 6.84 -0.41 7.69
CA PHE A 57 6.97 -1.29 6.53
C PHE A 57 7.93 -0.73 5.46
N ALA A 58 7.80 0.55 5.09
CA ALA A 58 8.72 1.17 4.13
C ALA A 58 10.18 1.20 4.63
N ALA A 59 10.39 1.20 5.95
CA ALA A 59 11.71 1.19 6.57
C ALA A 59 12.34 -0.21 6.68
N LEU A 60 11.60 -1.27 6.36
CA LEU A 60 12.07 -2.67 6.36
C LEU A 60 12.67 -3.11 5.03
N GLU A 61 12.56 -2.24 4.01
CA GLU A 61 13.34 -2.28 2.77
C GLU A 61 14.51 -1.26 2.76
N PRO A 62 15.39 -1.17 3.79
CA PRO A 62 16.58 -0.32 3.71
C PRO A 62 17.63 -0.93 2.76
N GLY A 63 17.43 -2.15 2.25
CA GLY A 63 18.41 -2.92 1.49
C GLY A 63 18.55 -2.58 0.01
N SER A 64 17.52 -2.03 -0.66
CA SER A 64 17.51 -2.11 -2.14
C SER A 64 17.22 -0.82 -2.91
N LYS A 65 16.88 0.31 -2.26
CA LYS A 65 16.56 1.55 -3.02
C LYS A 65 17.14 2.86 -2.54
N LEU A 66 17.67 2.97 -1.32
CA LEU A 66 18.25 4.23 -0.83
C LEU A 66 19.77 4.17 -0.61
N THR A 67 20.36 2.98 -0.49
CA THR A 67 21.79 2.83 -0.20
C THR A 67 22.68 2.85 -1.46
N THR A 68 22.18 2.47 -2.63
CA THR A 68 23.02 2.39 -3.85
C THR A 68 23.07 3.69 -4.64
N THR A 69 22.00 4.51 -4.63
CA THR A 69 21.92 5.70 -5.49
C THR A 69 22.92 6.80 -5.12
N TRP A 70 23.31 6.92 -3.86
CA TRP A 70 24.33 7.90 -3.44
C TRP A 70 25.77 7.44 -3.71
N ALA A 71 26.01 6.13 -3.82
CA ALA A 71 27.32 5.58 -4.16
C ALA A 71 27.68 5.86 -5.64
N ASP A 72 26.71 5.74 -6.55
CA ASP A 72 26.89 6.02 -7.98
C ASP A 72 27.04 7.52 -8.30
N VAL A 73 26.40 8.41 -7.52
CA VAL A 73 26.48 9.87 -7.73
C VAL A 73 27.86 10.44 -7.35
N LYS A 74 28.56 9.81 -6.41
CA LYS A 74 29.84 10.31 -5.90
C LYS A 74 31.07 9.87 -6.71
N LEU A 75 30.87 8.98 -7.69
CA LEU A 75 31.90 8.44 -8.57
C LEU A 75 31.94 9.11 -9.96
N ARG A 76 31.16 10.17 -10.20
CA ARG A 76 31.23 11.03 -11.38
C ARG A 76 31.80 12.41 -11.05
#